data_AF-A0A349P1A5-F1
#
_entry.id   AF-A0A349P1A5-F1
#
_cell.length_a   1.000
_cell.length_b   1.000
_cell.length_c   1.000
_cell.angle_alpha   90.00
_cell.angle_beta   90.00
_cell.angle_gamma   90.00
#
_symmetry.space_group_name_H-M   'P 1'
#
loop_
_entity.id
_entity.type
_entity.pdbx_description
1 polymer ?
#
loop_
_entity_poly.entity_id
_entity_poly.type
_entity_poly.pdbx_seq_one_letter_code
_entity_poly.pdbx_strand_id
1 'polypeptide(L)' 'MAMEIQAGCDQCSPNPEFVSPDGYDLCVHCGAKTPYKTETHIDARIGYVEGVGQTCPNGCKTKEEGHY' A
#
# COMPACT_ATOMS: atom_id res chain seq x y z
N MET A 1 14.62 -27.44 -25.79
CA MET A 1 15.33 -26.39 -25.04
C MET A 1 14.68 -25.07 -25.41
N ALA A 2 13.86 -24.53 -24.52
CA ALA A 2 13.39 -23.15 -24.58
C ALA A 2 13.19 -22.76 -23.11
N MET A 3 14.24 -22.18 -22.53
CA MET A 3 14.14 -21.42 -21.29
C MET A 3 13.71 -20.02 -21.70
N GLU A 4 12.49 -19.64 -21.36
CA GLU A 4 12.04 -18.27 -21.49
C GLU A 4 12.76 -17.40 -20.46
N ILE A 5 13.08 -16.20 -20.92
CA ILE A 5 14.04 -15.27 -20.34
C ILE A 5 13.32 -14.47 -19.24
N GLN A 6 13.64 -14.74 -17.97
CA GLN A 6 13.24 -13.88 -16.86
C GLN A 6 14.11 -12.62 -16.86
N ALA A 7 13.75 -11.67 -17.72
CA ALA A 7 14.28 -10.31 -17.69
C ALA A 7 13.20 -9.39 -17.10
N GLY A 8 13.32 -9.11 -15.82
CA GLY A 8 12.52 -8.11 -15.13
C GLY A 8 12.83 -8.15 -13.64
N CYS A 9 13.57 -7.17 -13.15
CA CYS A 9 13.77 -6.93 -11.73
C CYS A 9 12.41 -6.58 -11.08
N ASP A 10 11.61 -7.60 -10.75
CA ASP A 10 10.21 -7.45 -10.31
C ASP A 10 10.06 -7.05 -8.83
N GLN A 11 11.16 -6.76 -8.13
CA GLN A 11 11.09 -6.34 -6.72
C GLN A 11 10.54 -4.91 -6.52
N CYS A 12 9.94 -4.30 -7.54
CA CYS A 12 9.18 -3.06 -7.42
C CYS A 12 7.70 -3.23 -7.78
N SER A 13 7.16 -4.46 -7.75
CA SER A 13 5.71 -4.66 -7.86
C SER A 13 5.02 -4.07 -6.62
N PRO A 14 4.06 -3.14 -6.75
CA PRO A 14 3.34 -2.59 -5.61
C PRO A 14 2.62 -3.74 -4.91
N ASN A 15 2.93 -3.93 -3.63
CA ASN A 15 2.41 -5.01 -2.78
C ASN A 15 0.87 -5.05 -2.93
N PRO A 16 0.27 -5.99 -3.70
CA PRO A 16 -1.16 -5.91 -4.03
C PRO A 16 -2.04 -6.13 -2.80
N GLU A 17 -1.47 -6.67 -1.72
CA GLU A 17 -2.14 -6.90 -0.45
C GLU A 17 -2.54 -5.62 0.28
N PHE A 18 -1.91 -4.49 -0.01
CA PHE A 18 -2.16 -3.21 0.68
C PHE A 18 -2.89 -2.20 -0.20
N VAL A 19 -3.65 -2.66 -1.20
CA VAL A 19 -4.48 -1.82 -2.06
C VAL A 19 -5.92 -2.34 -2.05
N SER A 20 -6.86 -1.43 -1.79
CA SER A 20 -8.30 -1.72 -1.89
C SER A 20 -8.69 -2.02 -3.35
N PRO A 21 -9.77 -2.78 -3.60
CA PRO A 21 -10.29 -2.99 -4.96
C PRO A 21 -10.63 -1.68 -5.70
N ASP A 22 -10.91 -0.61 -4.94
CA ASP A 22 -11.17 0.73 -5.48
C ASP A 22 -9.88 1.53 -5.84
N GLY A 23 -8.70 0.94 -5.70
CA GLY A 23 -7.39 1.56 -6.00
C GLY A 23 -6.81 2.46 -4.89
N TYR A 24 -7.37 2.39 -3.68
CA TYR A 24 -6.91 3.14 -2.52
C TYR A 24 -5.85 2.37 -1.74
N ASP A 25 -4.82 3.06 -1.27
CA ASP A 25 -3.85 2.46 -0.37
C ASP A 25 -4.48 2.12 0.98
N LEU A 26 -4.14 0.95 1.49
CA LEU A 26 -4.46 0.49 2.82
C LEU A 26 -3.29 0.81 3.75
N CYS A 27 -3.61 1.10 5.01
CA CYS A 27 -2.57 1.31 6.00
C CYS A 27 -1.80 0.01 6.22
N VAL A 28 -0.47 0.04 6.09
CA VAL A 28 0.37 -1.15 6.27
C VAL A 28 0.39 -1.69 7.69
N HIS A 29 -0.02 -0.88 8.67
CA HIS A 29 -0.06 -1.28 10.08
C HIS A 29 -1.43 -1.83 10.52
N CYS A 30 -2.53 -1.20 10.08
CA CYS A 30 -3.87 -1.59 10.51
C CYS A 30 -4.80 -2.10 9.39
N GLY A 31 -4.36 -2.08 8.13
CA GLY A 31 -5.15 -2.50 6.96
C GLY A 31 -6.30 -1.56 6.59
N ALA A 32 -6.48 -0.44 7.30
CA ALA A 32 -7.59 0.48 7.03
C ALA A 32 -7.38 1.28 5.74
N LYS A 33 -8.43 1.45 4.95
CA LYS A 33 -8.43 2.26 3.73
C LYS A 33 -8.10 3.70 4.05
N THR A 34 -7.08 4.20 3.37
CA THR A 34 -6.67 5.60 3.45
C THR A 34 -7.41 6.43 2.39
N PRO A 35 -7.47 7.75 2.52
CA PRO A 35 -8.07 8.61 1.48
C PRO A 35 -7.19 8.74 0.24
N TYR A 36 -5.99 8.15 0.23
CA TYR A 36 -5.01 8.28 -0.84
C TYR A 36 -5.11 7.10 -1.81
N LYS A 37 -5.04 7.40 -3.11
CA LYS A 37 -4.95 6.38 -4.16
C LYS A 37 -3.50 6.03 -4.43
N THR A 38 -3.27 4.82 -4.92
CA THR A 38 -1.93 4.33 -5.34
C THR A 38 -1.28 5.23 -6.40
N GLU A 39 -2.08 5.94 -7.19
CA GLU A 39 -1.63 6.88 -8.22
C GLU A 39 -1.31 8.28 -7.68
N THR A 40 -1.71 8.61 -6.44
CA THR A 40 -1.49 9.94 -5.86
C THR A 40 0.00 10.16 -5.66
N HIS A 41 0.56 11.31 -6.04
CA HIS A 41 1.99 11.56 -5.83
C HIS A 41 2.35 11.51 -4.34
N ILE A 42 3.52 10.96 -4.00
CA ILE A 42 3.94 10.74 -2.60
C ILE A 42 3.96 12.03 -1.76
N ASP A 43 4.34 13.17 -2.37
CA ASP A 43 4.36 14.48 -1.69
C ASP A 43 2.97 14.97 -1.24
N ALA A 44 1.91 14.48 -1.87
CA ALA A 44 0.54 14.86 -1.55
C ALA A 44 -0.08 13.96 -0.46
N ARG A 45 0.65 12.95 0.02
CA ARG A 45 0.14 11.96 0.98
C ARG A 45 0.65 12.27 2.38
N ILE A 46 -0.25 12.21 3.35
CA ILE A 46 0.11 12.31 4.76
C ILE A 46 0.30 10.90 5.31
N GLY A 47 1.43 10.64 5.96
CA GLY A 47 1.74 9.34 6.54
C GLY A 47 2.27 8.30 5.54
N TYR A 48 2.71 8.71 4.34
CA TYR A 48 3.47 7.82 3.46
C TYR A 48 4.94 7.77 3.92
N VAL A 49 5.50 6.56 3.99
CA VAL A 49 6.90 6.34 4.38
C VAL A 49 7.58 5.52 3.29
N GLU A 50 8.62 6.08 2.66
CA GLU A 50 9.35 5.42 1.58
C GLU A 50 9.90 4.06 2.01
N GLY A 51 9.68 3.02 1.20
CA GLY A 51 10.07 1.63 1.49
C GLY A 51 9.17 0.90 2.50
N VAL A 52 8.28 1.61 3.19
CA VAL A 52 7.31 1.02 4.14
C VAL A 52 5.90 1.00 3.55
N GLY A 53 5.49 2.08 2.89
CA GLY A 53 4.16 2.24 2.30
C GLY A 53 3.29 3.26 3.02
N GLN A 54 1.98 3.18 2.80
CA GLN A 54 1.01 4.14 3.32
C GLN A 54 0.61 3.81 4.76
N THR A 55 0.54 4.82 5.63
CA THR A 55 -0.03 4.70 6.99
C THR A 55 -1.25 5.61 7.19
N CYS A 56 -2.00 5.41 8.27
CA CYS A 56 -3.11 6.29 8.62
C CYS A 56 -2.59 7.71 8.91
N PRO A 57 -3.13 8.77 8.28
CA PRO A 57 -2.64 10.14 8.44
C PRO A 57 -2.78 10.67 9.88
N ASN A 58 -3.73 10.15 10.66
CA ASN A 58 -3.97 10.53 12.06
C ASN A 58 -3.48 9.46 13.06
N GLY A 59 -2.60 8.56 12.63
CA GLY A 59 -2.16 7.40 13.41
C GLY A 59 -3.18 6.26 13.39
N CYS A 60 -2.70 5.04 13.68
CA CYS A 60 -3.56 3.87 13.77
C CYS A 60 -4.27 3.85 15.13
N LYS A 61 -5.60 3.77 15.11
CA LYS A 61 -6.40 3.48 16.31
C LYS A 61 -6.08 2.02 16.70
N THR A 62 -5.77 1.78 17.97
CA THR A 62 -5.57 0.43 18.52
C THR A 62 -6.84 -0.38 18.25
N LYS A 63 -6.69 -1.55 17.64
CA LYS A 63 -7.82 -2.39 17.27
C LYS A 63 -8.38 -3.05 18.53
N GLU A 64 -9.32 -2.39 19.19
CA GLU A 64 -10.39 -3.08 19.89
C GLU A 64 -11.56 -3.21 18.91
N GLU A 65 -11.64 -4.37 18.26
CA GLU A 65 -12.85 -4.92 17.61
C GLU A 65 -13.56 -3.98 16.61
N GLY A 66 -13.05 -3.89 15.37
CA GLY A 66 -13.71 -3.08 14.34
C GLY A 66 -13.16 -3.34 12.94
N HIS A 67 -13.30 -4.58 12.50
CA HIS A 67 -13.19 -4.95 11.08
C HIS A 67 -14.35 -4.26 10.35
N TYR A 68 -14.03 -3.35 9.42
CA TYR A 68 -15.02 -2.85 8.45
C TYR A 68 -14.82 -3.60 7.13
#